data_AF-A0A6C0HG10-F1
#
_entry.id   AF-A0A6C0HG10-F1
#
_cell.length_a   1.000
_cell.length_b   1.000
_cell.length_c   1.000
_cell.angle_alpha   90.00
_cell.angle_beta   90.00
_cell.angle_gamma   90.00
#
_symmetry.space_group_name_H-M   'P 1'
#
loop_
_entity.id
_entity.type
_entity.pdbx_description
1 polymer ?
#
loop_
_entity_poly.entity_id
_entity_poly.type
_entity_poly.pdbx_seq_one_letter_code
_entity_poly.pdbx_strand_id
1 'polypeptide(L)'
;MQGISGNTSRPDYPQLKPSDLFDKRRQRDAARLRSYNTILEQIYTRIRTISKQGGDPWTIFTVPPFIVGLPKIDIEDCIVYLVYMLRQQSYEVRFTYPNLLYISWKHHERDYILKTSPIMTTMLAAKPQSSKPLNELRKAGTTQVRFAETVTQQQITFSPNNGRAPPRNVSDYIPPRSFLNSIEQPTAEPRKDVLKDFLNF
;
A
#
# COMPACT_ATOMS: atom_id res chain seq x y z
N MET A 1 69.20 -14.62 -10.18
CA MET A 1 68.04 -15.45 -9.78
C MET A 1 66.91 -15.19 -10.77
N GLN A 2 66.78 -16.02 -11.81
CA GLN A 2 65.63 -15.98 -12.72
C GLN A 2 64.95 -17.34 -12.64
N GLY A 3 63.72 -17.33 -12.11
CA GLY A 3 62.88 -18.49 -11.94
C GLY A 3 62.39 -19.01 -13.28
N ILE A 4 62.48 -20.32 -13.42
CA ILE A 4 62.11 -21.13 -14.58
C ILE A 4 60.59 -21.05 -14.73
N SER A 5 60.10 -20.27 -15.70
CA SER A 5 58.70 -20.31 -16.11
C SER A 5 58.49 -21.53 -16.99
N GLY A 6 58.04 -22.63 -16.37
CA GLY A 6 57.68 -23.86 -17.06
C GLY A 6 56.47 -23.62 -17.97
N ASN A 7 56.73 -23.52 -19.27
CA ASN A 7 55.71 -23.52 -20.30
C ASN A 7 55.10 -24.93 -20.39
N THR A 8 54.00 -25.16 -19.67
CA THR A 8 53.12 -26.32 -19.91
C THR A 8 52.44 -26.14 -21.25
N SER A 9 53.05 -26.71 -22.29
CA SER A 9 52.49 -26.79 -23.64
C SER A 9 51.13 -27.52 -23.58
N ARG A 10 50.09 -26.78 -23.97
CA ARG A 10 48.73 -27.32 -24.13
C ARG A 10 48.77 -28.31 -25.31
N PRO A 11 48.31 -29.55 -25.16
CA PRO A 11 48.52 -30.53 -26.22
C PRO A 11 47.61 -30.29 -27.44
N ASP A 12 48.18 -30.46 -28.64
CA ASP A 12 47.63 -30.17 -29.98
C ASP A 12 46.53 -31.15 -30.44
N TYR A 13 45.63 -31.53 -29.55
CA TYR A 13 44.45 -32.34 -29.91
C TYR A 13 43.17 -31.65 -29.45
N PRO A 14 42.04 -31.86 -30.17
CA PRO A 14 40.76 -31.30 -29.78
C PRO A 14 40.37 -31.83 -28.40
N GLN A 15 40.38 -30.93 -27.42
CA GLN A 15 39.97 -31.20 -26.04
C GLN A 15 38.54 -30.72 -25.82
N LEU A 16 37.64 -31.67 -25.55
CA LEU A 16 36.31 -31.34 -25.04
C LEU A 16 36.41 -31.11 -23.53
N LYS A 17 36.07 -29.90 -23.08
CA LYS A 17 36.01 -29.63 -21.65
C LYS A 17 34.77 -30.30 -21.05
N PRO A 18 34.84 -30.90 -19.86
CA PRO A 18 33.67 -31.46 -19.18
C PRO A 18 32.54 -30.43 -18.96
N SER A 19 32.86 -29.13 -18.89
CA SER A 19 31.87 -28.05 -18.80
C SER A 19 30.96 -27.95 -20.01
N ASP A 20 31.49 -28.24 -21.20
CA ASP A 20 30.81 -27.98 -22.48
C ASP A 20 29.74 -29.05 -22.76
N LEU A 21 29.79 -30.16 -22.01
CA LEU A 21 28.78 -31.22 -22.02
C LEU A 21 27.39 -30.72 -21.62
N PHE A 22 27.31 -29.67 -20.81
CA PHE A 22 26.06 -29.15 -20.27
C PHE A 22 25.55 -27.89 -20.97
N ASP A 23 26.24 -27.38 -21.98
CA ASP A 23 25.89 -26.09 -22.61
C ASP A 23 24.49 -26.07 -23.20
N LYS A 24 24.12 -27.13 -23.93
CA LYS A 24 22.76 -27.26 -24.48
C LYS A 24 21.69 -27.36 -23.40
N ARG A 25 22.01 -27.96 -22.25
CA ARG A 25 21.08 -28.04 -21.10
C ARG A 25 20.93 -26.67 -20.44
N ARG A 26 22.06 -26.02 -20.12
CA ARG A 26 22.10 -24.66 -19.58
C ARG A 26 21.35 -23.67 -20.45
N GLN A 27 21.51 -23.73 -21.78
CA GLN A 27 20.81 -22.84 -22.70
C GLN A 27 19.29 -23.04 -22.68
N ARG A 28 18.82 -24.29 -22.56
CA ARG A 28 17.38 -24.59 -22.41
C ARG A 28 16.83 -24.10 -21.08
N ASP A 29 17.56 -24.34 -19.99
CA ASP A 29 17.11 -23.92 -18.65
C ASP A 29 17.11 -22.39 -18.52
N ALA A 30 18.11 -21.72 -19.09
CA ALA A 30 18.13 -20.25 -19.17
C ALA A 30 16.98 -19.70 -20.02
N ALA A 31 16.58 -20.39 -21.09
CA ALA A 31 15.42 -20.00 -21.89
C ALA A 31 14.10 -20.18 -21.12
N ARG A 32 13.94 -21.26 -20.36
CA ARG A 32 12.79 -21.49 -19.47
C ARG A 32 12.67 -20.41 -18.39
N LEU A 33 13.79 -20.10 -17.73
CA LEU A 33 13.83 -19.06 -16.71
C LEU A 33 13.43 -17.69 -17.27
N ARG A 34 13.87 -17.36 -18.49
CA ARG A 34 13.43 -16.14 -19.18
C ARG A 34 11.92 -16.12 -19.36
N SER A 35 11.31 -17.22 -19.81
CA SER A 35 9.85 -17.32 -19.95
C SER A 35 9.12 -17.08 -18.63
N TYR A 36 9.58 -17.70 -17.55
CA TYR A 36 8.96 -17.53 -16.24
C TYR A 36 9.07 -16.10 -15.72
N ASN A 37 10.23 -15.46 -15.91
CA ASN A 37 10.45 -14.07 -15.52
C ASN A 37 9.58 -13.09 -16.31
N THR A 38 9.37 -13.33 -17.60
CA THR A 38 8.46 -12.50 -18.41
C THR A 38 7.02 -12.57 -17.89
N ILE A 39 6.52 -13.75 -17.51
CA ILE A 39 5.18 -13.87 -16.93
C ILE A 39 5.12 -13.19 -15.56
N LEU A 40 6.15 -13.35 -14.74
CA LEU A 40 6.24 -12.71 -13.43
C LEU A 40 6.20 -11.18 -13.55
N GLU A 41 6.89 -10.60 -14.54
CA GLU A 41 6.87 -9.17 -14.82
C GLU A 41 5.48 -8.67 -15.25
N GLN A 42 4.76 -9.46 -16.06
CA GLN A 42 3.36 -9.15 -16.42
C GLN A 42 2.46 -9.12 -15.19
N ILE A 43 2.62 -10.07 -14.27
CA ILE A 43 1.88 -10.10 -13.01
C ILE A 43 2.19 -8.84 -12.19
N TYR A 44 3.45 -8.49 -11.98
CA TYR A 44 3.82 -7.29 -11.22
C TYR A 44 3.31 -5.99 -11.86
N THR A 45 3.35 -5.90 -13.19
CA THR A 45 2.81 -4.76 -13.93
C THR A 45 1.30 -4.66 -13.72
N ARG A 46 0.58 -5.78 -13.78
CA ARG A 46 -0.87 -5.83 -13.54
C ARG A 46 -1.22 -5.42 -12.11
N ILE A 47 -0.51 -5.93 -11.11
CA ILE A 47 -0.68 -5.56 -9.70
C ILE A 47 -0.48 -4.05 -9.53
N ARG A 48 0.61 -3.50 -10.08
CA ARG A 48 0.91 -2.06 -10.02
C ARG A 48 -0.20 -1.21 -10.65
N THR A 49 -0.74 -1.64 -11.79
CA THR A 49 -1.83 -0.92 -12.48
C THR A 49 -3.11 -0.93 -11.64
N ILE A 50 -3.49 -2.09 -11.09
CA ILE A 50 -4.72 -2.23 -10.28
C ILE A 50 -4.61 -1.44 -8.98
N SER A 51 -3.47 -1.52 -8.29
CA SER A 51 -3.22 -0.76 -7.07
C SER A 51 -3.32 0.75 -7.31
N LYS A 52 -2.81 1.25 -8.45
CA LYS A 52 -2.94 2.67 -8.83
C LYS A 52 -4.38 3.09 -9.12
N GLN A 53 -5.22 2.17 -9.59
CA GLN A 53 -6.61 2.48 -9.93
C GLN A 53 -7.49 2.65 -8.68
N GLY A 54 -7.00 2.30 -7.49
CA GLY A 54 -7.73 2.45 -6.23
C GLY A 54 -8.91 1.48 -6.08
N GLY A 55 -8.88 0.35 -6.80
CA GLY A 55 -9.85 -0.73 -6.69
C GLY A 55 -9.53 -1.70 -5.57
N ASP A 56 -10.13 -2.88 -5.62
CA ASP A 56 -9.87 -3.92 -4.63
C ASP A 56 -8.41 -4.44 -4.69
N PRO A 57 -7.79 -4.76 -3.54
CA PRO A 57 -6.39 -5.18 -3.44
C PRO A 57 -6.17 -6.67 -3.76
N TRP A 58 -6.80 -7.14 -4.83
CA TRP A 58 -6.66 -8.49 -5.35
C TRP A 58 -6.80 -8.51 -6.87
N THR A 59 -6.25 -9.54 -7.49
CA THR A 59 -6.44 -9.77 -8.92
C THR A 59 -6.45 -11.25 -9.26
N ILE A 60 -7.13 -11.57 -10.34
CA ILE A 60 -7.13 -12.89 -10.94
C ILE A 60 -6.27 -12.80 -12.21
N PHE A 61 -5.25 -13.66 -12.28
CA PHE A 61 -4.34 -13.75 -13.40
C PHE A 61 -4.41 -15.13 -14.04
N THR A 62 -4.61 -15.18 -15.35
CA THR A 62 -4.58 -16.42 -16.13
C THR A 62 -3.18 -16.58 -16.71
N VAL A 63 -2.50 -17.66 -16.34
CA VAL A 63 -1.14 -17.94 -16.81
C VAL A 63 -1.17 -18.30 -18.30
N PRO A 64 -0.45 -17.57 -19.17
CA PRO A 64 -0.40 -17.89 -20.60
C PRO A 64 0.24 -19.26 -20.87
N PRO A 65 -0.29 -20.06 -21.81
CA PRO A 65 0.26 -21.38 -22.14
C PRO A 65 1.58 -21.30 -22.92
N PHE A 66 1.87 -20.19 -23.60
CA PHE A 66 3.10 -19.95 -24.33
C PHE A 66 3.42 -18.46 -24.42
N ILE A 67 4.68 -18.14 -24.74
CA ILE A 67 5.14 -16.78 -25.02
C ILE A 67 5.81 -16.81 -26.39
N VAL A 68 5.47 -15.84 -27.24
CA VAL A 68 6.01 -15.74 -28.60
C VAL A 68 7.52 -15.52 -28.54
N GLY A 69 8.28 -16.30 -29.32
CA GLY A 69 9.75 -16.19 -29.37
C GLY A 69 10.49 -16.95 -28.27
N LEU A 70 9.79 -17.66 -27.39
CA LEU A 70 10.37 -18.48 -26.33
C LEU A 70 9.98 -19.96 -26.48
N PRO A 71 10.77 -20.91 -25.91
CA PRO A 71 10.46 -22.32 -26.01
C PRO A 71 9.17 -22.67 -25.27
N LYS A 72 8.59 -23.84 -25.61
CA LYS A 72 7.42 -24.40 -24.92
C LYS A 72 7.64 -24.38 -23.41
N ILE A 73 6.67 -23.80 -22.71
CA ILE A 73 6.65 -23.64 -21.26
C ILE A 73 5.94 -24.85 -20.65
N ASP A 74 6.47 -25.38 -19.57
CA ASP A 74 5.74 -26.29 -18.70
C ASP A 74 4.92 -25.45 -17.71
N ILE A 75 3.59 -25.54 -17.80
CA ILE A 75 2.66 -24.69 -17.05
C ILE A 75 2.72 -25.03 -15.55
N GLU A 76 2.88 -26.30 -15.21
CA GLU A 76 2.91 -26.75 -13.82
C GLU A 76 4.14 -26.18 -13.10
N ASP A 77 5.31 -26.36 -13.69
CA ASP A 77 6.57 -25.80 -13.19
C ASP A 77 6.55 -24.27 -13.15
N CYS A 78 5.95 -23.63 -14.16
CA CYS A 78 5.79 -22.18 -14.21
C CYS A 78 4.96 -21.69 -13.02
N ILE A 79 3.81 -22.32 -12.76
CA ILE A 79 2.93 -21.96 -11.64
C ILE A 79 3.65 -22.13 -10.30
N VAL A 80 4.37 -23.23 -10.11
CA VAL A 80 5.16 -23.47 -8.88
C VAL A 80 6.18 -22.36 -8.69
N TYR A 81 6.92 -21.99 -9.74
CA TYR A 81 7.87 -20.88 -9.69
C TYR A 81 7.22 -19.53 -9.35
N LEU A 82 6.11 -19.20 -10.02
CA LEU A 82 5.38 -17.95 -9.79
C LEU A 82 4.84 -17.86 -8.35
N VAL A 83 4.23 -18.94 -7.85
CA VAL A 83 3.71 -19.01 -6.47
C VAL A 83 4.85 -18.85 -5.47
N TYR A 84 5.99 -19.50 -5.69
CA TYR A 84 7.17 -19.36 -4.84
C TYR A 84 7.67 -17.91 -4.79
N MET A 85 7.88 -17.30 -5.96
CA MET A 85 8.38 -15.92 -6.06
C MET A 85 7.42 -14.89 -5.45
N LEU A 86 6.12 -15.05 -5.65
CA LEU A 86 5.12 -14.16 -5.08
C LEU A 86 5.03 -14.28 -3.55
N ARG A 87 5.11 -15.52 -3.01
CA ARG A 87 5.10 -15.74 -1.56
C ARG A 87 6.34 -15.18 -0.86
N GLN A 88 7.50 -15.20 -1.52
CA GLN A 88 8.72 -14.57 -1.00
C GLN A 88 8.56 -13.05 -0.81
N GLN A 89 7.71 -12.42 -1.63
CA GLN A 89 7.35 -11.00 -1.49
C GLN A 89 6.12 -10.81 -0.58
N SER A 90 5.80 -11.81 0.25
CA SER A 90 4.64 -11.85 1.15
C SER A 90 3.26 -11.77 0.49
N TYR A 91 3.12 -11.90 -0.83
CA TYR A 91 1.78 -11.91 -1.45
C TYR A 91 0.98 -13.17 -1.07
N GLU A 92 -0.33 -13.00 -0.88
CA GLU A 92 -1.26 -14.12 -0.68
C GLU A 92 -1.63 -14.69 -2.06
N VAL A 93 -1.27 -15.95 -2.31
CA VAL A 93 -1.49 -16.58 -3.62
C VAL A 93 -2.23 -17.91 -3.48
N ARG A 94 -3.30 -18.06 -4.25
CA ARG A 94 -4.11 -19.29 -4.34
C ARG A 94 -4.18 -19.74 -5.79
N PHE A 95 -3.86 -21.01 -6.02
CA PHE A 95 -3.92 -21.62 -7.34
C PHE A 95 -5.25 -22.34 -7.53
N THR A 96 -5.86 -22.16 -8.70
CA THR A 96 -7.06 -22.87 -9.15
C THR A 96 -6.78 -23.49 -10.52
N TYR A 97 -7.01 -24.80 -10.64
CA TYR A 97 -6.85 -25.53 -11.90
C TYR A 97 -7.75 -24.95 -13.01
N PRO A 98 -7.28 -24.84 -14.27
CA PRO A 98 -6.00 -25.34 -14.79
C PRO A 98 -4.80 -24.38 -14.70
N ASN A 99 -5.01 -23.07 -14.82
CA ASN A 99 -3.92 -22.09 -14.95
C ASN A 99 -4.28 -20.73 -14.33
N LEU A 100 -5.17 -20.72 -13.33
CA LEU A 100 -5.68 -19.51 -12.72
C LEU A 100 -4.96 -19.24 -11.39
N LEU A 101 -4.45 -18.02 -11.24
CA LEU A 101 -3.84 -17.55 -10.01
C LEU A 101 -4.66 -16.40 -9.42
N TYR A 102 -5.12 -16.61 -8.19
CA TYR A 102 -5.63 -15.54 -7.35
C TYR A 102 -4.47 -14.96 -6.55
N ILE A 103 -4.30 -13.64 -6.63
CA ILE A 103 -3.22 -12.90 -5.96
C ILE A 103 -3.84 -11.76 -5.17
N SER A 104 -3.53 -11.67 -3.88
CA SER A 104 -4.02 -10.65 -2.96
C SER A 104 -2.85 -9.97 -2.22
N TRP A 105 -2.93 -8.65 -2.10
CA TRP A 105 -2.01 -7.82 -1.33
C TRP A 105 -2.73 -6.98 -0.27
N LYS A 106 -3.95 -7.39 0.11
CA LYS A 106 -4.77 -6.70 1.11
C LYS A 106 -4.04 -6.46 2.44
N HIS A 107 -3.18 -7.37 2.86
CA HIS A 107 -2.39 -7.22 4.09
C HIS A 107 -1.34 -6.10 3.99
N HIS A 108 -0.73 -5.88 2.81
CA HIS A 108 0.21 -4.77 2.61
C HIS A 108 -0.49 -3.43 2.73
N GLU A 109 -1.71 -3.30 2.19
CA GLU A 109 -2.48 -2.06 2.31
C GLU A 109 -2.88 -1.76 3.75
N ARG A 110 -3.31 -2.77 4.51
CA ARG A 110 -3.58 -2.62 5.94
C ARG A 110 -2.34 -2.10 6.67
N ASP A 111 -1.20 -2.77 6.49
CA ASP A 111 0.07 -2.37 7.10
C ASP A 111 0.46 -0.93 6.74
N TYR A 112 0.27 -0.53 5.49
CA TYR A 112 0.54 0.83 5.04
C TYR A 112 -0.38 1.86 5.73
N ILE A 113 -1.68 1.60 5.81
CA ILE A 113 -2.64 2.51 6.46
C ILE A 113 -2.32 2.65 7.96
N LEU A 114 -2.02 1.53 8.62
CA LEU A 114 -1.68 1.49 10.05
C LEU A 114 -0.39 2.27 10.36
N LYS A 115 0.67 2.10 9.55
CA LYS A 115 1.99 2.66 9.82
C LYS A 115 2.17 4.09 9.30
N THR A 116 1.58 4.40 8.16
CA THR A 116 1.94 5.60 7.39
C THR A 116 0.84 6.66 7.39
N SER A 117 -0.43 6.31 7.61
CA SER A 117 -1.49 7.30 7.46
C SER A 117 -1.48 8.32 8.61
N PRO A 118 -1.29 9.62 8.33
CA PRO A 118 -1.19 10.66 9.36
C PRO A 118 -2.52 10.84 10.12
N ILE A 119 -3.63 10.56 9.44
CA ILE A 119 -4.98 10.59 10.00
C ILE A 119 -5.12 9.53 11.09
N MET A 120 -4.69 8.30 10.83
CA MET A 120 -4.79 7.22 11.82
C MET A 120 -3.88 7.48 13.02
N THR A 121 -2.64 7.94 12.81
CA THR A 121 -1.73 8.36 13.88
C THR A 121 -2.38 9.41 14.79
N THR A 122 -3.02 10.41 14.19
CA THR A 122 -3.71 11.46 14.94
C THR A 122 -4.90 10.90 15.72
N MET A 123 -5.69 10.00 15.13
CA MET A 123 -6.83 9.37 15.79
C MET A 123 -6.42 8.45 16.95
N LEU A 124 -5.36 7.65 16.79
CA LEU A 124 -4.85 6.81 17.88
C LEU A 124 -4.29 7.66 19.03
N ALA A 125 -3.57 8.75 18.71
CA ALA A 125 -3.09 9.69 19.72
C ALA A 125 -4.22 10.43 20.44
N ALA A 126 -5.32 10.72 19.74
CA ALA A 126 -6.47 11.43 20.28
C ALA A 126 -7.45 10.53 21.04
N LYS A 127 -7.26 9.20 21.09
CA LYS A 127 -8.11 8.32 21.89
C LYS A 127 -8.02 8.78 23.35
N PRO A 128 -9.09 9.36 23.94
CA PRO A 128 -9.05 9.76 25.33
C PRO A 128 -8.84 8.49 26.13
N GLN A 129 -7.68 8.40 26.80
CA GLN A 129 -7.40 7.34 27.76
C GLN A 129 -8.61 7.29 28.70
N SER A 130 -9.37 6.20 28.60
CA SER A 130 -10.47 5.88 29.49
C SER A 130 -10.06 6.28 30.90
N SER A 131 -10.81 7.20 31.47
CA SER A 131 -10.67 7.71 32.82
C SER A 131 -10.15 6.64 33.76
N LYS A 132 -9.01 6.92 34.41
CA LYS A 132 -8.71 6.36 35.73
C LYS A 132 -10.01 6.32 36.53
N PRO A 133 -10.33 5.24 37.27
CA PRO A 133 -11.57 5.18 38.04
C PRO A 133 -11.68 6.43 38.92
N LEU A 134 -12.87 7.05 38.86
CA LEU A 134 -13.28 8.38 39.33
C LEU A 134 -13.08 8.65 40.85
N ASN A 135 -12.27 7.86 41.57
CA ASN A 135 -12.22 7.90 43.02
C ASN A 135 -11.22 8.90 43.62
N GLU A 136 -10.48 9.68 42.82
CA GLU A 136 -9.45 10.62 43.33
C GLU A 136 -9.71 12.12 43.09
N LEU A 137 -10.87 12.52 42.52
CA LEU A 137 -11.16 13.94 42.26
C LEU A 137 -12.29 14.52 43.15
N ARG A 138 -12.30 14.19 44.45
CA ARG A 138 -13.21 14.83 45.44
C ARG A 138 -12.49 15.65 46.52
N LYS A 139 -11.22 16.03 46.30
CA LYS A 139 -10.48 16.94 47.19
C LYS A 139 -9.63 17.95 46.41
N ALA A 140 -10.26 18.89 45.71
CA ALA A 140 -9.67 20.20 45.41
C ALA A 140 -10.79 21.13 44.93
N GLY A 141 -10.78 22.36 45.43
CA GLY A 141 -11.88 23.31 45.35
C GLY A 141 -12.19 23.84 43.95
N THR A 142 -13.38 24.42 43.87
CA THR A 142 -13.95 25.18 42.75
C THR A 142 -12.96 26.21 42.18
N THR A 143 -12.47 25.97 40.97
CA THR A 143 -11.80 26.99 40.15
C THR A 143 -12.70 27.32 38.96
N GLN A 144 -13.38 28.45 39.03
CA GLN A 144 -14.10 29.07 37.92
C GLN A 144 -13.09 29.66 36.93
N VAL A 145 -13.13 29.25 35.66
CA VAL A 145 -12.28 29.85 34.62
C VAL A 145 -13.04 31.02 33.99
N ARG A 146 -12.56 32.24 34.23
CA ARG A 146 -13.03 33.47 33.56
C ARG A 146 -12.19 33.71 32.31
N PHE A 147 -12.84 33.94 31.18
CA PHE A 147 -12.20 34.46 29.97
C PHE A 147 -12.23 35.99 30.01
N ALA A 148 -11.07 36.63 29.86
CA ALA A 148 -10.94 38.08 29.85
C ALA A 148 -11.22 38.63 28.44
N GLU A 149 -12.17 39.55 28.33
CA GLU A 149 -12.33 40.43 27.17
C GLU A 149 -11.32 41.59 27.28
N THR A 150 -10.49 41.76 26.26
CA THR A 150 -9.82 43.04 25.99
C THR A 150 -10.29 43.55 24.64
N VAL A 151 -11.18 44.53 24.72
CA VAL A 151 -11.64 45.40 23.64
C VAL A 151 -10.52 46.38 23.30
N THR A 152 -10.03 46.38 22.07
CA THR A 152 -9.31 47.52 21.50
C THR A 152 -10.01 47.95 20.22
N GLN A 153 -10.75 49.04 20.35
CA GLN A 153 -11.36 49.79 19.26
C GLN A 153 -10.26 50.59 18.55
N GLN A 154 -10.06 50.38 17.26
CA GLN A 154 -9.46 51.38 16.38
C GLN A 154 -10.40 51.65 15.22
N GLN A 155 -10.97 52.85 15.25
CA GLN A 155 -11.77 53.43 14.19
C GLN A 155 -10.85 53.84 13.05
N ILE A 156 -11.12 53.38 11.83
CA ILE A 156 -10.70 54.06 10.61
C ILE A 156 -11.94 54.21 9.75
N THR A 157 -12.49 55.43 9.76
CA THR A 157 -13.51 55.95 8.85
C THR A 157 -13.06 55.77 7.41
N PHE A 158 -13.88 55.21 6.51
CA PHE A 158 -14.08 55.67 5.12
C PHE A 158 -15.29 54.95 4.50
N SER A 159 -16.30 55.73 4.11
CA SER A 159 -17.33 55.38 3.12
C SER A 159 -17.14 56.39 1.98
N PRO A 160 -17.19 56.02 0.68
CA PRO A 160 -18.37 55.38 0.10
C PRO A 160 -18.10 54.26 -0.92
N ASN A 161 -19.02 53.29 -0.91
CA ASN A 161 -19.56 52.54 -2.04
C ASN A 161 -18.62 52.13 -3.21
N ASN A 162 -18.08 50.90 -3.15
CA ASN A 162 -18.05 50.01 -4.31
C ASN A 162 -17.95 48.55 -3.82
N GLY A 163 -18.90 47.71 -4.22
CA GLY A 163 -19.17 46.40 -3.62
C GLY A 163 -17.95 45.46 -3.48
N ARG A 164 -17.53 45.23 -2.25
CA ARG A 164 -16.76 44.05 -1.82
C ARG A 164 -17.30 43.59 -0.46
N ALA A 165 -17.66 42.31 -0.37
CA ALA A 165 -18.12 41.69 0.87
C ALA A 165 -17.01 41.76 1.95
N PRO A 166 -17.37 41.91 3.24
CA PRO A 166 -16.39 41.95 4.32
C PRO A 166 -15.62 40.62 4.43
N PRO A 167 -14.35 40.64 4.89
CA PRO A 167 -13.60 39.43 5.16
C PRO A 167 -14.34 38.62 6.22
N ARG A 168 -14.85 37.45 5.85
CA ARG A 168 -15.61 36.59 6.75
C ARG A 168 -14.63 35.90 7.69
N ASN A 169 -14.73 36.21 8.98
CA ASN A 169 -14.08 35.43 10.03
C ASN A 169 -14.84 34.10 10.18
N VAL A 170 -14.13 32.98 10.31
CA VAL A 170 -14.75 31.65 10.41
C VAL A 170 -15.66 31.55 11.64
N SER A 171 -15.31 32.28 12.70
CA SER A 171 -16.05 32.37 13.96
C SER A 171 -17.40 33.08 13.86
N ASP A 172 -17.63 33.87 12.79
CA ASP A 172 -18.83 34.68 12.61
C ASP A 172 -19.87 34.01 11.68
N TYR A 173 -19.59 32.78 11.24
CA TYR A 173 -20.51 32.05 10.37
C TYR A 173 -21.68 31.48 11.18
N ILE A 174 -22.86 32.03 10.97
CA ILE A 174 -24.12 31.46 11.42
C ILE A 174 -24.82 30.86 10.20
N PRO A 175 -24.96 29.51 10.10
CA PRO A 175 -25.60 28.91 8.95
C PRO A 175 -27.07 29.34 8.85
N PRO A 176 -27.59 29.53 7.62
CA PRO A 176 -29.01 29.84 7.41
C PRO A 176 -29.86 28.67 7.91
N ARG A 177 -31.06 28.96 8.47
CA ARG A 177 -31.94 27.92 9.07
C ARG A 177 -32.32 26.80 8.10
N SER A 178 -32.33 27.06 6.80
CA SER A 178 -32.51 26.06 5.74
C SER A 178 -31.48 24.92 5.84
N PHE A 179 -30.29 25.19 6.37
CA PHE A 179 -29.23 24.21 6.62
C PHE A 179 -29.59 23.22 7.72
N LEU A 180 -30.31 23.64 8.77
CA LEU A 180 -30.71 22.75 9.87
C LEU A 180 -31.83 21.78 9.45
N ASN A 181 -32.71 22.19 8.53
CA ASN A 181 -33.78 21.34 8.02
C ASN A 181 -33.26 20.23 7.08
N SER A 182 -32.10 20.43 6.45
CA SER A 182 -31.43 19.40 5.63
C SER A 182 -30.50 18.49 6.44
N ILE A 183 -30.24 18.84 7.69
CA ILE A 183 -29.61 17.95 8.69
C ILE A 183 -30.75 17.27 9.47
N GLU A 184 -31.65 16.59 8.76
CA GLU A 184 -32.17 15.37 9.35
C GLU A 184 -30.99 14.42 9.39
N GLN A 185 -30.49 14.14 10.59
CA GLN A 185 -29.65 12.95 10.77
C GLN A 185 -30.45 11.79 10.17
N PRO A 186 -29.93 11.05 9.17
CA PRO A 186 -30.48 9.73 8.91
C PRO A 186 -30.44 9.03 10.26
N THR A 187 -31.60 8.59 10.74
CA THR A 187 -31.76 7.92 12.03
C THR A 187 -30.63 6.92 12.19
N ALA A 188 -29.70 7.25 13.08
CA ALA A 188 -28.46 6.51 13.23
C ALA A 188 -28.79 5.18 13.91
N GLU A 189 -29.03 4.15 13.11
CA GLU A 189 -28.58 2.81 13.49
C GLU A 189 -27.13 2.96 13.98
N PRO A 190 -26.76 2.48 15.18
CA PRO A 190 -25.42 2.64 15.71
C PRO A 190 -24.43 2.00 14.74
N ARG A 191 -23.77 2.83 13.92
CA ARG A 191 -22.77 2.38 12.96
C ARG A 191 -21.65 1.74 13.76
N LYS A 192 -21.55 0.41 13.64
CA LYS A 192 -20.50 -0.39 14.27
C LYS A 192 -19.16 0.30 14.04
N ASP A 193 -18.34 0.34 15.11
CA ASP A 193 -17.06 1.04 15.14
C ASP A 193 -16.30 0.81 13.85
N VAL A 194 -16.22 1.84 13.01
CA VAL A 194 -15.57 1.76 11.70
C VAL A 194 -14.13 1.29 11.85
N LEU A 195 -13.48 1.65 12.96
CA LEU A 195 -12.15 1.17 13.35
C LEU A 195 -12.12 -0.34 13.64
N LYS A 196 -13.15 -0.92 14.24
CA LYS A 196 -13.22 -2.37 14.45
C LYS A 196 -13.42 -3.10 13.13
N ASP A 197 -14.24 -2.56 12.23
CA ASP A 197 -14.41 -3.14 10.89
C ASP A 197 -13.08 -3.07 10.12
N PHE A 198 -12.29 -2.00 10.24
CA PHE A 198 -10.94 -1.94 9.65
C PHE A 198 -9.92 -2.91 10.29
N LEU A 199 -10.09 -3.24 11.57
CA LEU A 199 -9.15 -4.08 12.33
C LEU A 199 -9.54 -5.58 12.35
N ASN A 200 -10.81 -5.94 12.09
CA ASN A 200 -11.32 -7.31 12.21
C ASN A 200 -11.56 -8.03 10.86
N PHE A 201 -10.92 -7.62 9.75
CA PHE A 201 -10.94 -8.36 8.47
C PHE A 201 -9.64 -9.08 8.17
#